data_AF-B0XAG2-F1
#
_entry.id   AF-B0XAG2-F1
#
_cell.length_a   1.000
_cell.length_b   1.000
_cell.length_c   1.000
_cell.angle_alpha   90.00
_cell.angle_beta   90.00
_cell.angle_gamma   90.00
#
_symmetry.space_group_name_H-M   'P 1'
#
loop_
_entity.id
_entity.type
_entity.pdbx_description
1 polymer ?
#
loop_
_entity_poly.entity_id
_entity_poly.type
_entity_poly.pdbx_seq_one_letter_code
_entity_poly.pdbx_strand_id
1 'polypeptide(L)'
;MTNEPSTSHQSANEDDVDINDVFDNLLLAEEHLAEAGYQRGLAQGVREGNVDAYHFGYHRGAEVGAELGFYYGVICGQESATKEGGSSKGESLLKELKREIEEFPKFNDLEADIVEGLVKLRAKYKKLCALLKISAKYARPNELSF
;
A
#
# COMPACT_ATOMS: atom_id res chain seq x y z
N MET A 1 41.32 33.04 55.49
CA MET A 1 41.17 31.70 54.89
C MET A 1 40.30 30.89 55.83
N THR A 2 38.98 30.85 55.59
CA THR A 2 38.21 29.77 54.91
C THR A 2 38.02 28.57 55.84
N ASN A 3 36.85 28.01 56.13
CA ASN A 3 35.44 28.19 55.78
C ASN A 3 34.67 27.44 56.90
N GLU A 4 33.56 27.98 57.42
CA GLU A 4 32.59 27.17 58.17
C GLU A 4 31.47 26.68 57.23
N PRO A 5 30.92 25.47 57.43
CA PRO A 5 30.00 24.87 56.48
C PRO A 5 28.58 25.42 56.70
N SER A 6 28.14 26.28 55.80
CA SER A 6 26.71 26.59 55.64
C SER A 6 25.98 25.32 55.24
N THR A 7 25.36 24.68 56.23
CA THR A 7 24.41 23.60 56.00
C THR A 7 23.00 24.17 56.06
N SER A 8 22.11 23.61 55.25
CA SER A 8 20.65 23.81 55.26
C SER A 8 20.17 24.99 54.39
N HIS A 9 19.25 24.86 53.43
CA HIS A 9 18.41 23.74 53.02
C HIS A 9 18.21 23.82 51.49
N GLN A 10 18.67 22.82 50.74
CA GLN A 10 18.00 22.45 49.50
C GLN A 10 16.67 21.80 49.91
N SER A 11 15.59 22.57 49.94
CA SER A 11 14.25 21.99 49.86
C SER A 11 13.91 21.88 48.38
N ALA A 12 14.20 20.70 47.82
CA ALA A 12 13.47 20.20 46.68
C ALA A 12 12.06 19.84 47.18
N ASN A 13 11.07 20.68 46.88
CA ASN A 13 9.65 20.40 47.09
C ASN A 13 9.00 20.58 45.70
N GLU A 14 8.58 19.49 45.06
CA GLU A 14 7.15 19.10 44.93
C GLU A 14 6.35 20.17 44.17
N ASP A 15 6.17 19.92 42.86
CA ASP A 15 5.12 20.45 41.98
C ASP A 15 4.41 21.73 42.46
N ASP A 16 5.08 22.88 42.34
CA ASP A 16 4.43 24.19 42.47
C ASP A 16 3.59 24.43 41.20
N VAL A 17 2.42 23.80 41.14
CA VAL A 17 1.45 24.03 40.07
C VAL A 17 0.92 25.44 40.24
N ASP A 18 1.18 26.31 39.27
CA ASP A 18 0.69 27.68 39.28
C ASP A 18 -0.84 27.67 39.47
N ILE A 19 -1.33 28.35 40.50
CA ILE A 19 -2.75 28.45 40.82
C ILE A 19 -3.53 29.01 39.62
N ASN A 20 -2.93 29.89 38.82
CA ASN A 20 -3.54 30.39 37.60
C ASN A 20 -3.73 29.27 36.56
N ASP A 21 -2.74 28.39 36.38
CA ASP A 21 -2.86 27.22 35.51
C ASP A 21 -3.97 26.26 35.99
N VAL A 22 -4.14 26.10 37.30
CA VAL A 22 -5.23 25.26 37.86
C VAL A 22 -6.59 25.86 37.52
N PHE A 23 -6.76 27.17 37.66
CA PHE A 23 -8.01 27.85 37.33
C PHE A 23 -8.29 27.85 35.83
N ASP A 24 -7.27 28.06 34.99
CA ASP A 24 -7.41 27.99 33.54
C ASP A 24 -7.79 26.58 33.08
N ASN A 25 -7.16 25.54 33.66
CA ASN A 25 -7.52 24.15 33.39
C ASN A 25 -8.94 23.79 33.84
N LEU A 26 -9.43 24.36 34.94
CA LEU A 26 -10.81 24.15 35.40
C LEU A 26 -11.82 24.87 34.52
N LEU A 27 -11.52 26.12 34.14
CA LEU A 27 -12.37 26.95 33.30
C LEU A 27 -12.50 26.33 31.89
N LEU A 28 -11.40 25.81 31.35
CA LEU A 28 -11.31 25.20 30.02
C LEU A 28 -11.40 23.67 30.02
N ALA A 29 -11.90 23.08 31.12
CA ALA A 29 -11.90 21.63 31.30
C ALA A 29 -12.70 20.91 30.20
N GLU A 30 -13.81 21.50 29.76
CA GLU A 30 -14.64 20.93 28.70
C GLU A 30 -13.92 20.97 27.35
N GLU A 31 -13.32 22.11 26.98
CA GLU A 31 -12.56 22.24 25.74
C GLU A 31 -11.37 21.28 25.71
N HIS A 32 -10.65 21.13 26.84
CA HIS A 32 -9.52 20.21 26.95
C HIS A 32 -9.97 18.75 26.82
N LEU A 33 -11.10 18.37 27.44
CA LEU A 33 -11.65 17.02 27.31
C LEU A 33 -12.15 16.74 25.89
N ALA A 34 -12.77 17.72 25.24
CA ALA A 34 -13.22 17.61 23.86
C ALA A 34 -12.04 17.42 22.89
N GLU A 35 -11.00 18.24 23.02
CA GLU A 35 -9.79 18.14 22.21
C GLU A 35 -9.06 16.80 22.46
N ALA A 36 -8.87 16.42 23.73
CA ALA A 36 -8.25 15.15 24.07
C ALA A 36 -9.07 13.95 23.55
N GLY A 37 -10.40 14.03 23.63
CA GLY A 37 -11.31 13.03 23.08
C GLY A 37 -11.21 12.93 21.56
N TYR A 38 -11.18 14.07 20.86
CA TYR A 38 -10.98 14.13 19.41
C TYR A 38 -9.65 13.52 19.00
N GLN A 39 -8.54 13.94 19.62
CA GLN A 39 -7.20 13.44 19.29
C GLN A 39 -7.09 11.93 19.56
N ARG A 40 -7.65 11.45 20.69
CA ARG A 40 -7.71 10.03 21.00
C ARG A 40 -8.53 9.26 19.97
N GLY A 41 -9.71 9.78 19.61
CA GLY A 41 -10.60 9.16 18.62
C GLY A 41 -9.94 9.07 17.25
N LEU A 42 -9.31 10.15 16.79
CA LEU A 42 -8.57 10.21 15.54
C LEU A 42 -7.40 9.21 15.53
N ALA A 43 -6.58 9.21 16.59
CA ALA A 43 -5.44 8.31 16.72
C ALA A 43 -5.85 6.83 16.81
N GLN A 44 -7.02 6.54 17.39
CA GLN A 44 -7.58 5.19 17.38
C GLN A 44 -8.08 4.81 15.99
N GLY A 45 -8.87 5.66 15.34
CA GLY A 45 -9.42 5.42 14.01
C GLY A 45 -8.34 5.23 12.94
N VAL A 46 -7.26 6.02 12.99
CA VAL A 46 -6.10 5.86 12.09
C VAL A 46 -5.42 4.50 12.31
N ARG A 47 -5.27 4.05 13.56
CA ARG A 47 -4.66 2.74 13.84
C ARG A 47 -5.52 1.57 13.38
N GLU A 48 -6.82 1.62 13.65
CA GLU A 48 -7.76 0.55 13.29
C GLU A 48 -7.96 0.46 11.77
N GLY A 49 -8.23 1.59 11.10
CA GLY A 49 -8.49 1.61 9.66
C GLY A 49 -7.29 1.19 8.80
N ASN A 50 -6.07 1.38 9.29
CA ASN A 50 -4.87 1.04 8.54
C ASN A 50 -4.68 -0.48 8.38
N VAL A 51 -5.10 -1.29 9.37
CA VAL A 51 -4.93 -2.74 9.33
C VAL A 51 -5.84 -3.37 8.28
N ASP A 52 -7.13 -3.02 8.31
CA ASP A 52 -8.11 -3.55 7.36
C ASP A 52 -7.80 -3.10 5.93
N ALA A 53 -7.48 -1.82 5.73
CA ALA A 53 -7.09 -1.29 4.43
C ALA A 53 -5.80 -1.95 3.90
N TYR A 54 -4.81 -2.17 4.77
CA TYR A 54 -3.59 -2.87 4.40
C TYR A 54 -3.87 -4.31 3.96
N HIS A 55 -4.65 -5.06 4.73
CA HIS A 55 -5.00 -6.43 4.37
C HIS A 55 -5.75 -6.49 3.04
N PHE A 56 -6.74 -5.61 2.85
CA PHE A 56 -7.48 -5.54 1.60
C PHE A 56 -6.56 -5.24 0.41
N GLY A 57 -5.72 -4.21 0.51
CA GLY A 57 -4.75 -3.84 -0.52
C GLY A 57 -3.75 -4.97 -0.81
N TYR A 58 -3.25 -5.64 0.23
CA TYR A 58 -2.34 -6.77 0.10
C TYR A 58 -2.97 -7.95 -0.64
N HIS A 59 -4.16 -8.38 -0.20
CA HIS A 59 -4.87 -9.48 -0.85
C HIS A 59 -5.18 -9.16 -2.31
N ARG A 60 -5.62 -7.94 -2.57
CA ARG A 60 -5.95 -7.51 -3.93
C ARG A 60 -4.73 -7.39 -4.83
N GLY A 61 -3.66 -6.80 -4.33
CA GLY A 61 -2.38 -6.72 -5.03
C GLY A 61 -1.84 -8.12 -5.34
N ALA A 62 -1.97 -9.07 -4.42
CA ALA A 62 -1.56 -10.45 -4.63
C ALA A 62 -2.38 -11.16 -5.72
N GLU A 63 -3.68 -10.89 -5.83
CA GLU A 63 -4.53 -11.41 -6.92
C GLU A 63 -4.07 -10.90 -8.29
N VAL A 64 -3.87 -9.58 -8.40
CA VAL A 64 -3.38 -8.95 -9.64
C VAL A 64 -1.99 -9.49 -9.99
N GLY A 65 -1.07 -9.53 -9.03
CA GLY A 65 0.28 -10.04 -9.23
C GLY A 65 0.31 -11.51 -9.66
N ALA A 66 -0.56 -12.35 -9.10
CA ALA A 66 -0.65 -13.76 -9.48
C ALA A 66 -1.14 -13.94 -10.92
N GLU A 67 -2.09 -13.12 -11.37
CA GLU A 67 -2.58 -13.12 -12.75
C GLU A 67 -1.49 -12.65 -13.73
N LEU A 68 -0.84 -11.53 -13.44
CA LEU A 68 0.26 -10.99 -14.26
C LEU A 68 1.44 -11.95 -14.33
N GLY A 69 1.81 -12.56 -13.20
CA GLY A 69 2.87 -13.58 -13.14
C GLY A 69 2.55 -14.81 -13.98
N PHE A 70 1.29 -15.25 -14.02
CA PHE A 70 0.85 -16.33 -14.90
C PHE A 70 1.01 -15.95 -16.37
N TYR A 71 0.57 -14.76 -16.78
CA TYR A 71 0.75 -14.27 -18.15
C TYR A 71 2.22 -14.20 -18.53
N TYR A 72 3.05 -13.64 -17.64
CA TYR A 72 4.50 -13.54 -17.83
C TYR A 72 5.15 -14.91 -18.02
N GLY A 73 4.81 -15.90 -17.18
CA GLY A 73 5.34 -17.26 -17.29
C GLY A 73 5.01 -17.92 -18.63
N VAL A 74 3.78 -17.74 -19.12
CA VAL A 74 3.39 -18.25 -20.45
C VAL A 74 4.16 -17.55 -21.56
N ILE A 75 4.31 -16.23 -21.48
CA ILE A 75 5.09 -15.41 -22.43
C ILE A 75 6.54 -15.90 -22.50
N CYS A 76 7.22 -16.05 -21.37
CA CYS A 76 8.61 -16.54 -21.31
C CYS A 76 8.76 -17.96 -21.87
N GLY A 77 7.79 -18.83 -21.62
CA GLY A 77 7.78 -20.19 -22.19
C GLY A 77 7.68 -20.18 -23.71
N GLN A 78 6.85 -19.30 -24.28
CA GLN A 78 6.70 -19.15 -25.73
C GLN A 78 7.91 -18.47 -26.38
N GLU A 79 8.51 -17.49 -25.71
CA GLU A 79 9.77 -16.86 -26.14
C GLU A 79 10.88 -17.91 -26.30
N SER A 80 11.00 -18.82 -25.34
CA SER A 80 12.00 -19.88 -25.36
C SER A 80 11.74 -20.95 -26.44
N ALA A 81 10.48 -21.15 -26.83
CA ALA A 81 10.06 -22.12 -27.84
C ALA A 81 10.17 -21.61 -29.28
N THR A 82 10.24 -20.28 -29.46
CA THR A 82 10.25 -19.64 -30.77
C THR A 82 11.71 -19.49 -31.26
N LYS A 83 12.06 -20.13 -32.37
CA LYS A 83 13.37 -19.93 -33.01
C LYS A 83 13.40 -18.55 -33.68
N GLU A 84 14.48 -17.80 -33.46
CA GLU A 84 14.72 -16.50 -34.09
C GLU A 84 14.53 -16.59 -35.61
N GLY A 85 13.58 -15.82 -36.17
CA GLY A 85 13.49 -15.65 -37.63
C GLY A 85 12.11 -15.49 -38.27
N GLY A 86 11.00 -15.47 -37.51
CA GLY A 86 9.66 -15.42 -38.11
C GLY A 86 8.76 -14.33 -37.54
N SER A 87 8.95 -13.06 -37.94
CA SER A 87 8.12 -11.92 -37.49
C SER A 87 6.63 -12.13 -37.77
N SER A 88 5.96 -12.76 -36.82
CA SER A 88 4.53 -13.00 -36.85
C SER A 88 3.85 -11.97 -35.94
N LYS A 89 2.59 -11.66 -36.25
CA LYS A 89 1.75 -10.79 -35.40
C LYS A 89 1.65 -11.31 -33.95
N GLY A 90 1.86 -12.61 -33.73
CA GLY A 90 1.91 -13.21 -32.40
C GLY A 90 3.18 -12.84 -31.64
N GLU A 91 4.35 -12.91 -32.28
CA GLU A 91 5.63 -12.54 -31.66
C GLU A 91 5.71 -11.07 -31.29
N SER A 92 5.20 -10.18 -32.14
CA SER A 92 5.16 -8.75 -31.84
C SER A 92 4.27 -8.44 -30.64
N LEU A 93 3.08 -9.05 -30.58
CA LEU A 93 2.15 -8.90 -29.47
C LEU A 93 2.71 -9.50 -28.18
N LEU A 94 3.46 -10.60 -28.29
CA LEU A 94 4.12 -11.24 -27.15
C LEU A 94 5.14 -10.29 -26.50
N LYS A 95 6.02 -9.68 -27.30
CA LYS A 95 7.02 -8.71 -26.83
C LYS A 95 6.37 -7.45 -26.23
N GLU A 96 5.31 -6.95 -26.88
CA GLU A 96 4.53 -5.82 -26.37
C GLU A 96 3.91 -6.14 -25.01
N LEU A 97 3.26 -7.30 -24.88
CA LEU A 97 2.61 -7.73 -23.66
C LEU A 97 3.62 -7.93 -22.51
N LYS A 98 4.80 -8.48 -22.83
CA LYS A 98 5.90 -8.63 -21.86
C LYS A 98 6.32 -7.28 -21.29
N ARG A 99 6.56 -6.29 -22.16
CA ARG A 99 6.95 -4.93 -21.76
C ARG A 99 5.89 -4.29 -20.87
N GLU A 100 4.62 -4.38 -21.26
CA GLU A 100 3.52 -3.79 -20.48
C GLU A 100 3.36 -4.41 -19.09
N ILE A 101 3.64 -5.71 -18.95
CA ILE A 101 3.67 -6.38 -17.64
C ILE A 101 4.86 -5.88 -16.80
N GLU A 102 6.02 -5.67 -17.42
CA GLU A 102 7.24 -5.18 -16.72
C GLU A 102 7.13 -3.71 -16.30
N GLU A 103 6.41 -2.90 -17.07
CA GLU A 103 6.08 -1.49 -16.81
C GLU A 103 4.86 -1.32 -15.88
N PHE A 104 4.13 -2.39 -15.58
CA PHE A 104 2.95 -2.33 -14.72
C PHE A 104 3.32 -1.79 -13.32
N PRO A 105 2.50 -0.93 -12.70
CA PRO A 105 2.80 -0.32 -11.41
C PRO A 105 3.18 -1.36 -10.34
N LYS A 106 4.37 -1.20 -9.77
CA LYS A 106 4.92 -2.09 -8.72
C LYS A 106 4.57 -1.63 -7.31
N PHE A 107 4.19 -0.36 -7.19
CA PHE A 107 3.82 0.30 -5.95
C PHE A 107 2.48 1.01 -6.17
N ASN A 108 1.83 1.37 -5.06
CA ASN A 108 0.59 2.13 -5.12
C ASN A 108 0.84 3.50 -5.75
N ASP A 109 0.30 3.72 -6.94
CA ASP A 109 0.33 4.98 -7.68
C ASP A 109 -1.12 5.48 -7.78
N LEU A 110 -1.38 6.65 -7.20
CA LEU A 110 -2.73 7.23 -7.12
C LEU A 110 -3.25 7.69 -8.49
N GLU A 111 -2.36 7.92 -9.45
CA GLU A 111 -2.71 8.35 -10.80
C GLU A 111 -2.89 7.16 -11.76
N ALA A 112 -2.46 5.96 -11.35
CA ALA A 112 -2.51 4.78 -12.19
C ALA A 112 -3.87 4.07 -12.08
N ASP A 113 -4.56 3.91 -13.22
CA ASP A 113 -5.73 3.04 -13.29
C ASP A 113 -5.32 1.57 -13.46
N ILE A 114 -5.05 0.92 -12.33
CA ILE A 114 -4.67 -0.49 -12.25
C ILE A 114 -5.76 -1.39 -12.84
N VAL A 115 -7.04 -1.03 -12.67
CA VAL A 115 -8.17 -1.86 -13.12
C VAL A 115 -8.27 -1.83 -14.63
N GLU A 116 -8.23 -0.64 -15.23
CA GLU A 116 -8.24 -0.50 -16.68
C GLU A 116 -7.00 -1.14 -17.31
N GLY A 117 -5.82 -0.96 -16.71
CA GLY A 117 -4.58 -1.61 -17.13
C GLY A 117 -4.71 -3.14 -17.15
N LEU A 118 -5.27 -3.73 -16.10
CA LEU A 118 -5.46 -5.19 -16.01
C LEU A 118 -6.48 -5.70 -17.04
N VAL A 119 -7.58 -4.97 -17.27
CA VAL A 119 -8.56 -5.32 -18.31
C VAL A 119 -7.94 -5.30 -19.70
N LYS A 120 -7.10 -4.30 -19.99
CA LYS A 120 -6.34 -4.21 -21.25
C LYS A 120 -5.40 -5.42 -21.41
N LEU A 121 -4.64 -5.76 -20.36
CA LEU A 121 -3.73 -6.90 -20.37
C LEU A 121 -4.47 -8.23 -20.57
N ARG A 122 -5.60 -8.46 -19.91
CA ARG A 122 -6.46 -9.64 -20.10
C ARG A 122 -6.90 -9.80 -21.57
N ALA A 123 -7.35 -8.71 -22.19
CA ALA A 123 -7.79 -8.73 -23.58
C ALA A 123 -6.64 -9.06 -24.54
N LYS A 124 -5.47 -8.44 -24.33
CA LYS A 124 -4.26 -8.71 -25.13
C LYS A 124 -3.76 -10.14 -24.94
N TYR A 125 -3.75 -10.66 -23.71
CA TYR A 125 -3.38 -12.05 -23.43
C TYR A 125 -4.31 -13.03 -24.15
N LYS A 126 -5.63 -12.82 -24.08
CA LYS A 126 -6.60 -13.66 -24.81
C LYS A 126 -6.36 -13.64 -26.33
N LYS A 127 -6.05 -12.47 -26.89
CA LYS A 127 -5.67 -12.32 -28.30
C LYS A 127 -4.38 -13.05 -28.62
N LEU A 128 -3.37 -12.98 -27.75
CA LEU A 128 -2.10 -13.71 -27.89
C LEU A 128 -2.34 -15.22 -27.92
N CYS A 129 -3.12 -15.75 -26.98
CA CYS A 129 -3.49 -17.17 -26.96
C CYS A 129 -4.15 -17.63 -28.26
N ALA A 130 -5.04 -16.82 -28.83
CA ALA A 130 -5.69 -17.13 -30.10
C ALA A 130 -4.70 -17.14 -31.28
N LEU A 131 -3.76 -16.19 -31.32
CA LEU A 131 -2.75 -16.09 -32.39
C LEU A 131 -1.73 -17.22 -32.35
N LEU A 132 -1.28 -17.59 -31.15
CA LEU A 132 -0.28 -18.64 -30.94
C LEU A 132 -0.89 -20.03 -30.74
N LYS A 133 -2.23 -20.15 -30.80
CA LYS A 133 -2.99 -21.40 -30.59
C LYS A 133 -2.67 -22.06 -29.24
N ILE A 134 -2.52 -21.25 -28.19
CA ILE A 134 -2.22 -21.69 -26.82
C ILE A 134 -3.54 -21.79 -26.05
N SER A 135 -3.75 -22.90 -25.35
CA SER A 135 -4.88 -23.09 -24.43
C SER A 135 -4.42 -22.96 -22.97
N ALA A 136 -3.87 -21.80 -22.62
CA ALA A 136 -3.49 -21.45 -21.25
C ALA A 136 -4.52 -20.47 -20.70
N LYS A 137 -5.17 -20.83 -19.60
CA LYS A 137 -6.19 -20.02 -18.93
C LYS A 137 -5.81 -19.86 -17.48
N TYR A 138 -5.88 -18.62 -16.99
CA TYR A 138 -5.77 -18.37 -15.56
C TYR A 138 -7.04 -18.88 -14.87
N ALA A 139 -6.87 -19.72 -13.85
CA ALA A 139 -7.97 -20.50 -13.27
C ALA A 139 -8.84 -19.72 -12.27
N ARG A 140 -8.38 -18.56 -11.77
CA ARG A 140 -9.16 -17.76 -10.83
C ARG A 140 -10.12 -16.82 -11.56
N PRO A 141 -11.32 -16.55 -10.97
CA PRO A 141 -12.32 -15.70 -11.60
C PRO A 141 -11.77 -14.30 -11.90
N ASN A 142 -12.13 -13.75 -13.06
CA ASN A 142 -11.78 -12.38 -13.47
C ASN A 142 -12.49 -11.29 -12.65
N GLU A 143 -13.34 -11.68 -11.69
CA GLU A 143 -14.07 -10.77 -10.82
C GLU A 143 -13.13 -10.24 -9.75
N LEU A 144 -12.66 -9.03 -10.01
CA LEU A 144 -12.20 -8.14 -8.97
C LEU A 144 -13.42 -7.84 -8.07
N SER A 145 -13.69 -8.65 -7.04
CA SER A 145 -14.72 -8.35 -6.04
C SER A 145 -14.32 -7.08 -5.27
N PHE A 146 -15.11 -6.02 -5.37
CA PHE A 146 -14.94 -4.77 -4.63
C PHE A 146 -16.06 -4.66 -3.61
#